data_AF-A0A965U962-F1
#
_entry.id   AF-A0A965U962-F1
#
_cell.length_a   1.000
_cell.length_b   1.000
_cell.length_c   1.000
_cell.angle_alpha   90.00
_cell.angle_beta   90.00
_cell.angle_gamma   90.00
#
_symmetry.space_group_name_H-M   'P 1'
#
loop_
_entity.id
_entity.type
_entity.pdbx_description
1 polymer ?
#
loop_
_entity_poly.entity_id
_entity_poly.type
_entity_poly.pdbx_seq_one_letter_code
_entity_poly.pdbx_strand_id
1 'polypeptide(L)'
;MGRGKFYSGTSAFGFGILYQVNTPGGFSAYPAKGRNDKGAGAPKGEGENMVRWCSVGTLEYDVDIGKLALRRLATEFTQNEGLESRLSGEKNCARFELRTEGDLERWCKAVRGLLLRDISHFELARMVNELPLVLEEKRRVLPEAVKLSRACLEPVETEGILKALLAFYAEENHLNLEGFLRFRMQETMRDWEICVMRAAEELLLEAEYWELMQVLSAFVQLRPPQVRDVYIILNPDGSCTLTDDQDSRIDYDRCTGDGVMSVLVGLSPERITVYDLSGGASTSLAETLVRVFEDRVRVFK
;
A
#
# COMPACT_ATOMS: atom_id res chain seq x y z
N MET A 1 -5.92 -28.69 35.02
CA MET A 1 -5.63 -29.31 33.70
C MET A 1 -6.52 -28.63 32.68
N GLY A 2 -6.09 -27.88 31.66
CA GLY A 2 -4.81 -27.26 31.31
C GLY A 2 -5.17 -25.99 30.52
N ARG A 3 -4.41 -24.90 30.73
CA ARG A 3 -4.53 -23.63 30.00
C ARG A 3 -3.36 -23.52 29.03
N GLY A 4 -3.66 -23.10 27.80
CA GLY A 4 -2.93 -22.10 27.00
C GLY A 4 -1.56 -22.46 26.41
N LYS A 5 -1.42 -22.25 25.10
CA LYS A 5 -0.75 -21.07 24.50
C LYS A 5 -0.63 -21.24 22.97
N PHE A 6 -1.31 -20.35 22.25
CA PHE A 6 -1.01 -20.05 20.84
C PHE A 6 0.19 -19.10 20.81
N TYR A 7 1.18 -19.39 19.96
CA TYR A 7 2.32 -18.50 19.72
C TYR A 7 1.98 -17.49 18.63
N SER A 8 1.98 -16.21 19.01
CA SER A 8 2.08 -15.03 18.16
C SER A 8 3.51 -14.85 17.67
N GLY A 9 3.69 -14.51 16.38
CA GLY A 9 4.99 -14.17 15.80
C GLY A 9 4.86 -12.97 14.86
N THR A 10 4.55 -11.80 15.41
CA THR A 10 4.59 -10.52 14.68
C THR A 10 5.93 -9.86 14.95
N SER A 11 6.86 -9.92 13.99
CA SER A 11 8.13 -9.21 14.08
C SER A 11 7.91 -7.73 13.75
N ALA A 12 7.95 -6.90 14.79
CA ALA A 12 8.04 -5.46 14.69
C ALA A 12 9.41 -5.06 14.10
N PHE A 13 9.41 -4.30 13.01
CA PHE A 13 10.52 -3.45 12.62
C PHE A 13 10.01 -2.02 12.61
N GLY A 14 10.23 -1.32 13.73
CA GLY A 14 10.13 0.13 13.78
C GLY A 14 11.38 0.73 13.15
N PHE A 15 11.21 1.54 12.12
CA PHE A 15 12.22 2.49 11.67
C PHE A 15 11.56 3.87 11.60
N GLY A 16 11.91 4.71 12.57
CA GLY A 16 11.72 6.15 12.46
C GLY A 16 12.77 6.70 11.51
N ILE A 17 12.35 7.25 10.39
CA ILE A 17 13.19 8.07 9.51
C ILE A 17 12.48 9.41 9.39
N LEU A 18 12.99 10.41 10.11
CA LEU A 18 12.75 11.82 9.82
C LEU A 18 13.44 12.12 8.49
N TYR A 19 12.67 12.34 7.43
CA TYR A 19 13.19 12.83 6.16
C TYR A 19 13.49 14.33 6.28
N GLN A 20 14.78 14.70 6.33
CA GLN A 20 15.21 16.03 5.91
C GLN A 20 15.31 16.04 4.39
N VAL A 21 14.35 16.69 3.73
CA VAL A 21 14.38 16.93 2.29
C VAL A 21 15.34 18.10 2.03
N ASN A 22 16.54 17.80 1.57
CA ASN A 22 17.41 18.78 0.93
C ASN A 22 17.03 18.85 -0.55
N THR A 23 16.48 19.98 -0.99
CA THR A 23 16.32 20.31 -2.41
C THR A 23 17.66 20.79 -2.97
N PRO A 24 18.17 20.25 -4.08
CA PRO A 24 19.17 20.94 -4.88
C PRO A 24 18.53 21.48 -6.15
N GLY A 25 18.49 22.81 -6.24
CA GLY A 25 18.52 23.49 -7.53
C GLY A 25 19.90 23.33 -8.18
N GLY A 26 19.92 23.47 -9.51
CA GLY A 26 21.15 23.66 -10.28
C GLY A 26 21.54 22.48 -11.16
N PHE A 27 21.23 22.60 -12.45
CA PHE A 27 21.92 21.88 -13.52
C PHE A 27 23.45 22.00 -13.33
N SER A 28 24.15 20.87 -13.30
CA SER A 28 25.62 20.85 -13.42
C SER A 28 26.05 19.78 -14.42
N ALA A 29 26.94 20.21 -15.31
CA ALA A 29 27.36 19.57 -16.54
C ALA A 29 28.24 18.34 -16.32
N TYR A 30 28.15 17.40 -17.26
CA TYR A 30 29.06 16.27 -17.45
C TYR A 30 30.55 16.69 -17.41
N PRO A 31 31.45 15.95 -16.72
CA PRO A 31 32.88 16.05 -17.01
C PRO A 31 33.28 15.11 -18.16
N ALA A 32 34.21 15.62 -18.97
CA ALA A 32 34.58 15.16 -20.29
C ALA A 32 35.44 13.89 -20.34
N LYS A 33 35.37 13.25 -21.52
CA LYS A 33 36.19 12.14 -22.02
C LYS A 33 37.69 12.30 -21.75
N GLY A 34 38.27 11.30 -21.08
CA GLY A 34 39.69 10.96 -21.15
C GLY A 34 39.98 10.15 -22.41
N ARG A 35 40.81 10.72 -23.28
CA ARG A 35 41.34 10.18 -24.54
C ARG A 35 42.35 9.06 -24.25
N ASN A 36 42.34 7.97 -25.02
CA ASN A 36 43.55 7.19 -25.28
C ASN A 36 43.53 6.59 -26.69
N ASP A 37 44.71 6.62 -27.29
CA ASP A 37 45.03 6.50 -28.71
C ASP A 37 44.98 5.07 -29.27
N LYS A 38 44.93 5.04 -30.60
CA LYS A 38 44.83 3.89 -31.52
C LYS A 38 45.98 2.88 -31.37
N GLY A 39 45.65 1.59 -31.49
CA GLY A 39 46.57 0.51 -31.83
C GLY A 39 45.82 -0.61 -32.54
N ALA A 40 46.13 -0.83 -33.81
CA ALA A 40 45.55 -1.88 -34.66
C ALA A 40 46.08 -3.28 -34.30
N GLY A 41 45.26 -4.31 -34.52
CA GLY A 41 45.69 -5.70 -34.52
C GLY A 41 44.57 -6.66 -34.10
N ALA A 42 43.87 -7.24 -35.06
CA ALA A 42 43.18 -8.51 -34.82
C ALA A 42 44.22 -9.62 -34.67
N PRO A 43 43.97 -10.59 -33.78
CA PRO A 43 43.97 -11.97 -34.27
C PRO A 43 42.70 -12.71 -33.85
N LYS A 44 42.26 -13.60 -34.76
CA LYS A 44 41.33 -14.69 -34.48
C LYS A 44 42.04 -15.75 -33.63
N GLY A 45 41.34 -16.28 -32.63
CA GLY A 45 41.66 -17.57 -32.03
C GLY A 45 41.33 -17.65 -30.54
N GLU A 46 40.56 -18.69 -30.20
CA GLU A 46 40.47 -19.36 -28.89
C GLU A 46 39.39 -18.88 -27.91
N GLY A 47 38.54 -19.83 -27.52
CA GLY A 47 37.39 -19.62 -26.65
C GLY A 47 37.83 -19.35 -25.22
N GLU A 48 37.79 -18.09 -24.83
CA GLU A 48 37.82 -17.66 -23.43
C GLU A 48 36.37 -17.49 -22.95
N ASN A 49 36.01 -18.17 -21.86
CA ASN A 49 34.75 -17.95 -21.15
C ASN A 49 34.75 -16.51 -20.62
N MET A 50 34.28 -15.56 -21.43
CA MET A 50 34.31 -14.14 -21.14
C MET A 50 33.29 -13.86 -20.04
N VAL A 51 33.79 -13.68 -18.81
CA VAL A 51 32.98 -13.39 -17.64
C VAL A 51 32.19 -12.10 -17.87
N ARG A 52 30.87 -12.22 -17.97
CA ARG A 52 29.98 -11.08 -18.19
C ARG A 52 29.43 -10.58 -16.86
N TRP A 53 29.51 -9.27 -16.63
CA TRP A 53 29.00 -8.64 -15.43
C TRP A 53 27.77 -7.80 -15.77
N CYS A 54 26.76 -7.86 -14.90
CA CYS A 54 25.64 -6.92 -14.90
C CYS A 54 25.64 -6.16 -13.58
N SER A 55 25.19 -4.92 -13.61
CA SER A 55 25.16 -4.07 -12.43
C SER A 55 23.94 -3.18 -12.40
N VAL A 56 23.53 -2.82 -11.20
CA VAL A 56 22.41 -1.93 -10.93
C VAL A 56 22.82 -0.94 -9.85
N GLY A 57 22.41 0.32 -9.97
CA GLY A 57 22.70 1.32 -8.97
C GLY A 57 21.71 2.47 -8.96
N THR A 58 21.85 3.32 -7.95
CA THR A 58 21.05 4.53 -7.77
C THR A 58 21.92 5.70 -7.32
N LEU A 59 21.53 6.90 -7.74
CA LEU A 59 22.08 8.15 -7.23
C LEU A 59 21.09 8.90 -6.31
N GLU A 60 19.81 8.52 -6.35
CA GLU A 60 18.72 9.26 -5.68
C GLU A 60 18.19 8.57 -4.42
N TYR A 61 18.20 7.23 -4.36
CA TYR A 61 17.62 6.51 -3.22
C TYR A 61 18.69 6.19 -2.16
N ASP A 62 18.47 6.64 -0.91
CA ASP A 62 19.34 6.29 0.22
C ASP A 62 18.99 4.89 0.76
N VAL A 63 19.53 3.87 0.09
CA VAL A 63 19.24 2.45 0.40
C VAL A 63 20.44 1.57 0.07
N ASP A 64 20.60 0.47 0.80
CA ASP A 64 21.66 -0.52 0.56
C ASP A 64 21.26 -1.49 -0.57
N ILE A 65 21.56 -1.08 -1.82
CA ILE A 65 21.29 -1.84 -3.04
C ILE A 65 21.97 -3.20 -3.03
N GLY A 66 23.20 -3.29 -2.51
CA GLY A 66 23.92 -4.55 -2.34
C GLY A 66 23.13 -5.58 -1.53
N LYS A 67 22.68 -5.21 -0.33
CA LYS A 67 21.88 -6.08 0.53
C LYS A 67 20.52 -6.44 -0.07
N LEU A 68 19.85 -5.48 -0.71
CA LEU A 68 18.56 -5.73 -1.35
C LEU A 68 18.71 -6.69 -2.53
N ALA A 69 19.67 -6.46 -3.42
CA ALA A 69 19.95 -7.33 -4.55
C ALA A 69 20.30 -8.75 -4.08
N LEU A 70 21.12 -8.89 -3.03
CA LEU A 70 21.43 -10.19 -2.42
C LEU A 70 20.16 -10.90 -1.93
N ARG A 71 19.30 -10.19 -1.18
CA ARG A 71 18.05 -10.72 -0.65
C ARG A 71 17.11 -11.19 -1.77
N ARG A 72 17.02 -10.44 -2.88
CA ARG A 72 16.14 -10.77 -4.02
C ARG A 72 16.71 -11.89 -4.87
N LEU A 73 18.03 -11.95 -5.04
CA LEU A 73 18.67 -13.08 -5.71
C LEU A 73 18.53 -14.36 -4.91
N ALA A 74 18.67 -14.32 -3.58
CA ALA A 74 18.53 -15.50 -2.74
C ALA A 74 17.15 -16.18 -2.85
N THR A 75 16.10 -15.45 -3.27
CA THR A 75 14.78 -16.05 -3.53
C THR A 75 14.68 -16.75 -4.89
N GLU A 76 15.57 -16.45 -5.83
CA GLU A 76 15.61 -17.04 -7.18
C GLU A 76 16.55 -18.26 -7.27
N PHE A 77 17.42 -18.46 -6.28
CA PHE A 77 18.35 -19.59 -6.21
C PHE A 77 17.89 -20.58 -5.12
N THR A 78 17.68 -21.85 -5.49
CA THR A 78 17.27 -22.93 -4.56
C THR A 78 18.41 -23.46 -3.69
N GLN A 79 19.67 -23.17 -4.04
CA GLN A 79 20.87 -23.50 -3.27
C GLN A 79 21.80 -22.29 -3.20
N ASN A 80 22.42 -22.05 -2.04
CA ASN A 80 23.44 -21.01 -1.82
C ASN A 80 24.75 -21.35 -2.54
N GLU A 81 24.74 -21.56 -3.85
CA GLU A 81 25.94 -21.81 -4.65
C GLU A 81 26.77 -20.54 -4.78
N GLY A 82 27.53 -20.22 -3.73
CA GLY A 82 28.55 -19.16 -3.75
C GLY A 82 28.03 -17.79 -4.17
N LEU A 83 26.76 -17.47 -3.92
CA LEU A 83 26.12 -16.24 -4.40
C LEU A 83 26.83 -14.99 -3.87
N GLU A 84 27.33 -15.05 -2.64
CA GLU A 84 28.16 -14.01 -2.02
C GLU A 84 29.51 -13.81 -2.73
N SER A 85 30.06 -14.85 -3.36
CA SER A 85 31.29 -14.74 -4.16
C SER A 85 31.04 -14.17 -5.57
N ARG A 86 29.78 -14.14 -6.01
CA ARG A 86 29.36 -13.71 -7.35
C ARG A 86 28.70 -12.34 -7.35
N LEU A 87 28.29 -11.85 -6.18
CA LEU A 87 27.66 -10.56 -5.99
C LEU A 87 28.58 -9.64 -5.19
N SER A 88 29.02 -8.55 -5.82
CA SER A 88 29.67 -7.45 -5.12
C SER A 88 28.63 -6.36 -4.83
N GLY A 89 28.23 -6.23 -3.56
CA GLY A 89 27.27 -5.23 -3.11
C GLY A 89 27.96 -4.05 -2.42
N GLU A 90 27.66 -2.84 -2.89
CA GLU A 90 27.97 -1.58 -2.22
C GLU A 90 26.65 -0.92 -1.79
N LYS A 91 26.74 0.18 -1.03
CA LYS A 91 25.55 0.92 -0.57
C LYS A 91 24.65 1.29 -1.76
N ASN A 92 25.19 1.96 -2.78
CA ASN A 92 24.37 2.52 -3.86
C ASN A 92 24.40 1.67 -5.15
N CYS A 93 25.08 0.52 -5.15
CA CYS A 93 25.32 -0.27 -6.36
C CYS A 93 25.46 -1.75 -6.03
N ALA A 94 25.01 -2.62 -6.92
CA ALA A 94 25.28 -4.05 -6.87
C ALA A 94 25.77 -4.55 -8.24
N ARG A 95 26.77 -5.42 -8.23
CA ARG A 95 27.32 -6.06 -9.43
C ARG A 95 27.24 -7.57 -9.29
N PHE A 96 26.75 -8.23 -10.33
CA PHE A 96 26.54 -9.66 -10.37
C PHE A 96 27.27 -10.30 -11.55
N GLU A 97 27.97 -11.38 -11.27
CA GLU A 97 28.72 -12.16 -12.23
C GLU A 97 27.84 -13.25 -12.89
N LEU A 98 27.67 -13.15 -14.21
CA LEU A 98 26.95 -14.13 -15.01
C LEU A 98 27.90 -15.27 -15.42
N ARG A 99 27.61 -16.49 -14.97
CA ARG A 99 28.44 -17.68 -15.22
C ARG A 99 27.71 -18.77 -16.00
N THR A 100 26.40 -18.86 -15.84
CA THR A 100 25.55 -19.92 -16.39
C THR A 100 24.42 -19.35 -17.24
N GLU A 101 23.93 -20.15 -18.18
CA GLU A 101 22.73 -19.85 -18.95
C GLU A 101 21.53 -19.72 -17.99
N GLY A 102 20.80 -18.61 -18.08
CA GLY A 102 19.70 -18.27 -17.16
C GLY A 102 20.07 -17.33 -16.00
N ASP A 103 21.35 -17.07 -15.73
CA ASP A 103 21.75 -16.11 -14.68
C ASP A 103 21.26 -14.69 -14.95
N LEU A 104 21.23 -14.29 -16.22
CA LEU A 104 20.71 -12.98 -16.61
C LEU A 104 19.22 -12.87 -16.27
N GLU A 105 18.44 -13.92 -16.52
CA GLU A 105 17.02 -13.93 -16.20
C GLU A 105 16.78 -13.87 -14.69
N ARG A 106 17.56 -14.62 -13.89
CA ARG A 106 17.51 -14.55 -12.42
C ARG A 106 17.89 -13.15 -11.91
N TRP A 107 18.93 -12.54 -12.48
CA TRP A 107 19.31 -11.17 -12.18
C TRP A 107 18.19 -10.18 -12.50
N CYS A 108 17.57 -10.27 -13.68
CA CYS A 108 16.45 -9.42 -14.05
C CYS A 108 15.23 -9.64 -13.14
N LYS A 109 14.93 -10.88 -12.72
CA LYS A 109 13.87 -11.15 -11.72
C LYS A 109 14.18 -10.51 -10.38
N ALA A 110 15.42 -10.57 -9.92
CA ALA A 110 15.86 -9.92 -8.70
C ALA A 110 15.77 -8.39 -8.78
N VAL A 111 16.22 -7.79 -9.89
CA VAL A 111 16.13 -6.33 -10.15
C VAL A 111 14.67 -5.89 -10.25
N ARG A 112 13.80 -6.65 -10.92
CA ARG A 112 12.35 -6.41 -10.93
C ARG A 112 11.78 -6.41 -9.51
N GLY A 113 12.16 -7.40 -8.70
CA GLY A 113 11.76 -7.47 -7.30
C GLY A 113 12.22 -6.25 -6.50
N LEU A 114 13.46 -5.79 -6.74
CA LEU A 114 14.02 -4.58 -6.14
C LEU A 114 13.22 -3.33 -6.53
N LEU A 115 12.91 -3.15 -7.82
CA LEU A 115 12.11 -2.04 -8.33
C LEU A 115 10.69 -2.02 -7.72
N LEU A 116 9.99 -3.16 -7.78
CA LEU A 116 8.57 -3.23 -7.41
C LEU A 116 8.32 -3.31 -5.91
N ARG A 117 9.29 -3.75 -5.09
CA ARG A 117 9.08 -3.97 -3.65
C ARG A 117 9.86 -3.02 -2.76
N ASP A 118 11.05 -2.63 -3.19
CA ASP A 118 11.97 -1.82 -2.38
C ASP A 118 11.98 -0.37 -2.86
N ILE A 119 12.23 -0.14 -4.15
CA ILE A 119 12.28 1.22 -4.71
C ILE A 119 10.89 1.86 -4.79
N SER A 120 9.85 1.08 -5.08
CA SER A 120 8.45 1.55 -5.08
C SER A 120 8.05 2.25 -3.78
N HIS A 121 8.60 1.85 -2.63
CA HIS A 121 8.32 2.51 -1.36
C HIS A 121 8.79 3.97 -1.34
N PHE A 122 9.95 4.26 -1.93
CA PHE A 122 10.48 5.63 -2.01
C PHE A 122 9.64 6.49 -2.94
N GLU A 123 9.22 5.96 -4.09
CA GLU A 123 8.35 6.70 -5.02
C GLU A 123 6.95 6.94 -4.43
N LEU A 124 6.35 5.93 -3.80
CA LEU A 124 5.06 6.10 -3.10
C LEU A 124 5.18 7.11 -1.96
N ALA A 125 6.26 7.09 -1.18
CA ALA A 125 6.49 8.07 -0.13
C ALA A 125 6.68 9.48 -0.70
N ARG A 126 7.39 9.63 -1.84
CA ARG A 126 7.53 10.91 -2.54
C ARG A 126 6.16 11.45 -2.99
N MET A 127 5.36 10.62 -3.65
CA MET A 127 4.01 10.97 -4.10
C MET A 127 3.10 11.37 -2.92
N VAL A 128 3.12 10.61 -1.82
CA VAL A 128 2.34 10.95 -0.60
C VAL A 128 2.82 12.29 0.01
N ASN A 129 4.13 12.58 -0.04
CA ASN A 129 4.65 13.84 0.45
C ASN A 129 4.21 15.04 -0.38
N GLU A 130 3.92 14.86 -1.67
CA GLU A 130 3.39 15.88 -2.58
C GLU A 130 1.91 16.17 -2.34
N LEU A 131 1.17 15.30 -1.64
CA LEU A 131 -0.22 15.54 -1.30
C LEU A 131 -0.39 16.71 -0.30
N PRO A 132 -1.48 17.49 -0.41
CA PRO A 132 -1.80 18.59 0.50
C PRO A 132 -2.42 18.11 1.83
N LEU A 133 -1.76 17.15 2.47
CA LEU A 133 -2.18 16.52 3.73
C LEU A 133 -1.23 16.88 4.88
N VAL A 134 -1.72 16.80 6.12
CA VAL A 134 -0.86 16.97 7.31
C VAL A 134 0.00 15.72 7.55
N LEU A 135 1.05 15.85 8.34
CA LEU A 135 2.01 14.76 8.57
C LEU A 135 1.35 13.48 9.11
N GLU A 136 0.41 13.59 10.03
CA GLU A 136 -0.28 12.43 10.60
C GLU A 136 -1.17 11.71 9.57
N GLU A 137 -1.81 12.44 8.66
CA GLU A 137 -2.57 11.86 7.55
C GLU A 137 -1.62 11.16 6.56
N LYS A 138 -0.51 11.80 6.19
CA LYS A 138 0.52 11.20 5.33
C LYS A 138 1.04 9.87 5.90
N ARG A 139 1.24 9.79 7.22
CA ARG A 139 1.65 8.56 7.92
C ARG A 139 0.61 7.44 7.85
N ARG A 140 -0.68 7.77 7.74
CA ARG A 140 -1.78 6.81 7.55
C ARG A 140 -1.97 6.42 6.08
N VAL A 141 -1.80 7.34 5.14
CA VAL A 141 -1.96 7.08 3.69
C VAL A 141 -0.87 6.16 3.16
N LEU A 142 0.39 6.37 3.54
CA LEU A 142 1.52 5.63 2.95
C LEU A 142 1.41 4.09 3.08
N PRO A 143 1.10 3.51 4.27
CA PRO A 143 0.91 2.06 4.39
C PRO A 143 -0.21 1.51 3.48
N GLU A 144 -1.33 2.20 3.36
CA GLU A 144 -2.44 1.78 2.51
C GLU A 144 -2.08 1.92 1.02
N ALA A 145 -1.38 2.99 0.61
CA ALA A 145 -0.88 3.12 -0.76
C ALA A 145 0.10 1.99 -1.15
N VAL A 146 0.98 1.58 -0.22
CA VAL A 146 1.89 0.43 -0.42
C VAL A 146 1.13 -0.89 -0.52
N LYS A 147 0.04 -1.05 0.24
CA LYS A 147 -0.81 -2.24 0.18
C LYS A 147 -1.58 -2.31 -1.13
N LEU A 148 -2.18 -1.21 -1.57
CA LEU A 148 -2.91 -1.11 -2.84
C LEU A 148 -1.99 -1.37 -4.04
N SER A 149 -0.81 -0.73 -4.07
CA SER A 149 0.14 -0.91 -5.19
C SER A 149 0.60 -2.37 -5.33
N ARG A 150 0.73 -3.10 -4.23
CA ARG A 150 1.07 -4.54 -4.26
C ARG A 150 -0.09 -5.42 -4.71
N ALA A 151 -1.32 -5.03 -4.41
CA ALA A 151 -2.51 -5.78 -4.79
C ALA A 151 -2.90 -5.57 -6.26
N CYS A 152 -2.55 -4.42 -6.85
CA CYS A 152 -2.90 -4.06 -8.22
C CYS A 152 -1.88 -4.50 -9.28
N LEU A 153 -0.74 -5.10 -8.90
CA LEU A 153 0.27 -5.55 -9.87
C LEU A 153 -0.22 -6.78 -10.64
N GLU A 154 -0.59 -6.56 -11.90
CA GLU A 154 -1.05 -7.62 -12.78
C GLU A 154 0.13 -8.49 -13.26
N PRO A 155 -0.05 -9.82 -13.41
CA PRO A 155 1.01 -10.71 -13.89
C PRO A 155 1.62 -10.25 -15.23
N VAL A 156 0.78 -9.72 -16.12
CA VAL A 156 1.17 -9.22 -17.45
C VAL A 156 2.16 -8.06 -17.34
N GLU A 157 1.92 -7.11 -16.44
CA GLU A 157 2.79 -5.95 -16.22
C GLU A 157 4.14 -6.36 -15.64
N THR A 158 4.12 -7.26 -14.65
CA THR A 158 5.36 -7.78 -14.06
C THR A 158 6.23 -8.53 -15.05
N GLU A 159 5.60 -9.20 -16.03
CA GLU A 159 6.30 -9.86 -17.13
C GLU A 159 6.80 -8.85 -18.18
N GLY A 160 6.04 -7.80 -18.45
CA GLY A 160 6.47 -6.67 -19.28
C GLY A 160 7.75 -6.02 -18.76
N ILE A 161 7.83 -5.76 -17.46
CA ILE A 161 9.02 -5.21 -16.80
C ILE A 161 10.21 -6.18 -16.93
N LEU A 162 9.99 -7.48 -16.75
CA LEU A 162 11.05 -8.49 -16.90
C LEU A 162 11.63 -8.48 -18.32
N LYS A 163 10.77 -8.46 -19.34
CA LYS A 163 11.17 -8.37 -20.75
C LYS A 163 11.94 -7.08 -21.04
N ALA A 164 11.48 -5.95 -20.51
CA ALA A 164 12.17 -4.67 -20.66
C ALA A 164 13.58 -4.68 -20.03
N LEU A 165 13.74 -5.32 -18.87
CA LEU A 165 15.04 -5.51 -18.22
C LEU A 165 15.96 -6.42 -19.03
N LEU A 166 15.45 -7.55 -19.53
CA LEU A 166 16.22 -8.46 -20.40
C LEU A 166 16.70 -7.77 -21.67
N ALA A 167 15.82 -7.01 -22.33
CA ALA A 167 16.18 -6.23 -23.51
C ALA A 167 17.23 -5.16 -23.19
N PHE A 168 17.07 -4.44 -22.06
CA PHE A 168 18.06 -3.46 -21.61
C PHE A 168 19.43 -4.09 -21.38
N TYR A 169 19.48 -5.19 -20.62
CA TYR A 169 20.73 -5.87 -20.32
C TYR A 169 21.31 -6.65 -21.51
N ALA A 170 20.62 -6.72 -22.65
CA ALA A 170 21.23 -7.24 -23.88
C ALA A 170 22.24 -6.25 -24.48
N GLU A 171 21.97 -4.94 -24.32
CA GLU A 171 22.75 -3.86 -24.91
C GLU A 171 23.69 -3.21 -23.88
N GLU A 172 23.22 -3.05 -22.64
CA GLU A 172 23.91 -2.35 -21.57
C GLU A 172 24.23 -3.27 -20.38
N ASN A 173 25.30 -3.00 -19.65
CA ASN A 173 25.69 -3.81 -18.49
C ASN A 173 25.45 -3.10 -17.14
N HIS A 174 25.04 -1.83 -17.16
CA HIS A 174 24.77 -1.04 -15.97
C HIS A 174 23.40 -0.37 -16.05
N LEU A 175 22.52 -0.66 -15.08
CA LEU A 175 21.21 -0.07 -14.96
C LEU A 175 21.19 1.00 -13.88
N ASN A 176 20.78 2.21 -14.25
CA ASN A 176 20.40 3.27 -13.32
C ASN A 176 18.91 3.12 -12.96
N LEU A 177 18.61 2.97 -11.67
CA LEU A 177 17.27 2.64 -11.17
C LEU A 177 16.25 3.75 -11.43
N GLU A 178 16.58 4.99 -11.03
CA GLU A 178 15.70 6.14 -11.21
C GLU A 178 15.41 6.42 -12.70
N GLY A 179 16.42 6.28 -13.56
CA GLY A 179 16.27 6.41 -15.00
C GLY A 179 15.37 5.33 -15.59
N PHE A 180 15.56 4.07 -15.19
CA PHE A 180 14.72 2.98 -15.67
C PHE A 180 13.25 3.18 -15.26
N LEU A 181 12.99 3.60 -14.02
CA LEU A 181 11.64 3.93 -13.55
C LEU A 181 11.00 5.04 -14.38
N ARG A 182 11.70 6.16 -14.54
CA ARG A 182 11.19 7.35 -15.25
C ARG A 182 10.93 7.13 -16.74
N PHE A 183 11.74 6.31 -17.41
CA PHE A 183 11.67 6.18 -18.87
C PHE A 183 11.03 4.87 -19.34
N ARG A 184 11.10 3.79 -18.56
CA ARG A 184 10.62 2.45 -18.96
C ARG A 184 9.46 1.93 -18.13
N MET A 185 9.16 2.54 -16.97
CA MET A 185 8.05 2.13 -16.10
C MET A 185 7.02 3.24 -15.86
N GLN A 186 6.77 4.08 -16.87
CA GLN A 186 5.86 5.22 -16.74
C GLN A 186 4.42 4.81 -16.43
N GLU A 187 3.94 3.71 -17.00
CA GLU A 187 2.61 3.17 -16.71
C GLU A 187 2.51 2.74 -15.25
N THR A 188 3.47 1.93 -14.78
CA THR A 188 3.55 1.52 -13.37
C THR A 188 3.64 2.72 -12.40
N MET A 189 4.35 3.79 -12.78
CA MET A 189 4.39 5.02 -11.98
C MET A 189 3.02 5.69 -11.88
N ARG A 190 2.23 5.73 -12.96
CA ARG A 190 0.84 6.23 -12.94
C ARG A 190 -0.06 5.34 -12.08
N ASP A 191 0.12 4.03 -12.13
CA ASP A 191 -0.66 3.11 -11.29
C ASP A 191 -0.36 3.33 -9.81
N TRP A 192 0.89 3.61 -9.45
CA TRP A 192 1.27 4.01 -8.10
C TRP A 192 0.64 5.34 -7.68
N GLU A 193 0.62 6.34 -8.56
CA GLU A 193 -0.08 7.61 -8.31
C GLU A 193 -1.58 7.38 -8.04
N ILE A 194 -2.24 6.54 -8.83
CA ILE A 194 -3.65 6.16 -8.61
C ILE A 194 -3.82 5.47 -7.26
N CYS A 195 -2.92 4.56 -6.89
CA CYS A 195 -2.96 3.89 -5.58
C CYS A 195 -2.82 4.88 -4.42
N VAL A 196 -1.94 5.87 -4.56
CA VAL A 196 -1.76 6.95 -3.56
C VAL A 196 -3.01 7.80 -3.44
N MET A 197 -3.60 8.20 -4.57
CA MET A 197 -4.84 8.98 -4.60
C MET A 197 -5.99 8.22 -3.93
N ARG A 198 -6.18 6.94 -4.25
CA ARG A 198 -7.23 6.10 -3.65
C ARG A 198 -7.03 5.91 -2.15
N ALA A 199 -5.79 5.73 -1.69
CA ALA A 199 -5.50 5.63 -0.26
C ALA A 199 -5.80 6.94 0.48
N ALA A 200 -5.55 8.09 -0.15
CA ALA A 200 -5.90 9.40 0.42
C ALA A 200 -7.42 9.63 0.43
N GLU A 201 -8.11 9.25 -0.64
CA GLU A 201 -9.57 9.35 -0.76
C GLU A 201 -10.28 8.51 0.32
N GLU A 202 -9.85 7.26 0.54
CA GLU A 202 -10.42 6.40 1.58
C GLU A 202 -10.26 7.04 2.98
N LEU A 203 -9.09 7.62 3.28
CA LEU A 203 -8.86 8.30 4.55
C LEU A 203 -9.76 9.53 4.71
N LEU A 204 -9.97 10.28 3.63
CA LEU A 204 -10.86 11.45 3.64
C LEU A 204 -12.31 11.02 3.87
N LEU A 205 -12.78 9.98 3.17
CA LEU A 205 -14.12 9.43 3.34
C LEU A 205 -14.34 8.92 4.77
N GLU A 206 -13.35 8.25 5.36
CA GLU A 206 -13.39 7.85 6.78
C GLU A 206 -13.55 9.08 7.68
N ALA A 207 -12.76 10.14 7.47
CA ALA A 207 -12.81 11.35 8.27
C ALA A 207 -14.18 12.07 8.13
N GLU A 208 -14.67 12.24 6.91
CA GLU A 208 -15.98 12.82 6.62
C GLU A 208 -17.12 12.03 7.27
N TYR A 209 -17.04 10.70 7.24
CA TYR A 209 -17.99 9.84 7.95
C TYR A 209 -17.98 10.14 9.46
N TRP A 210 -16.81 10.24 10.08
CA TRP A 210 -16.71 10.53 11.53
C TRP A 210 -17.21 11.93 11.88
N GLU A 211 -16.92 12.93 11.07
CA GLU A 211 -17.43 14.29 11.24
C GLU A 211 -18.96 14.31 11.14
N LEU A 212 -19.53 13.60 10.15
CA LEU A 212 -20.98 13.47 10.03
C LEU A 212 -21.60 12.84 11.28
N MET A 213 -21.01 11.78 11.82
CA MET A 213 -21.51 11.15 13.06
C MET A 213 -21.48 12.11 14.25
N GLN A 214 -20.42 12.91 14.38
CA GLN A 214 -20.32 13.92 15.45
C GLN A 214 -21.37 15.03 15.30
N VAL A 215 -21.58 15.52 14.08
CA VAL A 215 -22.61 16.53 13.79
C VAL A 215 -24.01 15.98 14.12
N LEU A 216 -24.30 14.74 13.73
CA LEU A 216 -25.58 14.10 14.04
C LEU A 216 -25.77 13.89 15.54
N SER A 217 -24.74 13.44 16.28
CA SER A 217 -24.81 13.30 17.74
C SER A 217 -25.12 14.65 18.39
N ALA A 218 -24.37 15.70 18.04
CA ALA A 218 -24.60 17.04 18.57
C ALA A 218 -26.03 17.55 18.27
N PHE A 219 -26.54 17.29 17.06
CA PHE A 219 -27.90 17.68 16.67
C PHE A 219 -28.98 16.99 17.51
N VAL A 220 -28.85 15.69 17.76
CA VAL A 220 -29.79 14.90 18.58
C VAL A 220 -29.72 15.33 20.06
N GLN A 221 -28.52 15.62 20.58
CA GLN A 221 -28.35 16.05 21.97
C GLN A 221 -28.95 17.42 22.28
N LEU A 222 -28.94 18.35 21.31
CA LEU A 222 -29.48 19.70 21.50
C LEU A 222 -31.01 19.78 21.40
N ARG A 223 -31.67 18.80 20.80
CA ARG A 223 -33.12 18.81 20.59
C ARG A 223 -33.85 18.13 21.76
N PRO A 224 -34.97 18.71 22.23
CA PRO A 224 -35.84 18.00 23.16
C PRO A 224 -36.40 16.74 22.48
N PRO A 225 -36.50 15.63 23.20
CA PRO A 225 -37.07 14.40 22.67
C PRO A 225 -38.53 14.55 22.25
N GLN A 226 -38.91 14.00 21.09
CA GLN A 226 -40.31 14.03 20.62
C GLN A 226 -41.10 12.79 21.03
N VAL A 227 -40.40 11.68 21.28
CA VAL A 227 -40.96 10.39 21.71
C VAL A 227 -40.10 9.82 22.83
N ARG A 228 -40.69 9.01 23.72
CA ARG A 228 -39.94 8.41 24.83
C ARG A 228 -39.15 7.20 24.40
N ASP A 229 -39.84 6.20 23.86
CA ASP A 229 -39.23 4.91 23.52
C ASP A 229 -39.42 4.62 22.04
N VAL A 230 -38.34 4.17 21.38
CA VAL A 230 -38.41 3.53 20.06
C VAL A 230 -37.80 2.14 20.15
N TYR A 231 -38.54 1.16 19.66
CA TYR A 231 -38.13 -0.24 19.55
C TYR A 231 -37.77 -0.55 18.10
N ILE A 232 -36.60 -1.13 17.89
CA ILE A 232 -36.10 -1.53 16.58
C ILE A 232 -35.88 -3.05 16.60
N ILE A 233 -36.49 -3.76 15.67
CA ILE A 233 -36.28 -5.20 15.49
C ILE A 233 -35.58 -5.41 14.15
N LEU A 234 -34.37 -5.98 14.19
CA LEU A 234 -33.58 -6.32 13.00
C LEU A 234 -33.76 -7.81 12.72
N ASN A 235 -34.34 -8.17 11.58
CA ASN A 235 -34.72 -9.54 11.28
C ASN A 235 -33.63 -10.32 10.51
N PRO A 236 -33.62 -11.66 10.57
CA PRO A 236 -32.68 -12.51 9.82
C PRO A 236 -32.75 -12.36 8.30
N ASP A 237 -33.90 -11.95 7.76
CA ASP A 237 -34.12 -11.74 6.33
C ASP A 237 -33.61 -10.38 5.83
N GLY A 238 -33.07 -9.55 6.72
CA GLY A 238 -32.57 -8.21 6.43
C GLY A 238 -33.64 -7.11 6.48
N SER A 239 -34.89 -7.45 6.80
CA SER A 239 -35.94 -6.47 7.07
C SER A 239 -35.78 -5.87 8.48
N CYS A 240 -36.42 -4.74 8.74
CA CYS A 240 -36.53 -4.22 10.09
C CYS A 240 -37.83 -3.49 10.37
N THR A 241 -38.20 -3.47 11.64
CA THR A 241 -39.40 -2.80 12.14
C THR A 241 -38.99 -1.76 13.17
N LEU A 242 -39.55 -0.56 13.05
CA LEU A 242 -39.51 0.48 14.06
C LEU A 242 -40.89 0.65 14.68
N THR A 243 -40.97 0.77 16.00
CA THR A 243 -42.22 1.04 16.73
C THR A 243 -41.97 2.06 17.83
N ASP A 244 -42.77 3.12 17.89
CA ASP A 244 -42.67 4.15 18.93
C ASP A 244 -43.61 3.88 20.13
N ASP A 245 -43.64 4.82 21.07
CA ASP A 245 -44.50 4.78 22.26
C ASP A 245 -45.97 5.08 21.99
N GLN A 246 -46.31 5.52 20.77
CA GLN A 246 -47.68 5.76 20.30
C GLN A 246 -48.22 4.62 19.42
N ASP A 247 -47.50 3.49 19.34
CA ASP A 247 -47.84 2.33 18.52
C ASP A 247 -47.79 2.64 17.00
N SER A 248 -47.08 3.71 16.61
CA SER A 248 -46.77 3.99 15.21
C SER A 248 -45.68 3.03 14.75
N ARG A 249 -45.97 2.29 13.68
CA ARG A 249 -45.11 1.23 13.16
C ARG A 249 -44.66 1.54 11.75
N ILE A 250 -43.35 1.40 11.52
CA ILE A 250 -42.74 1.49 10.19
C ILE A 250 -42.02 0.17 9.92
N ASP A 251 -42.41 -0.49 8.84
CA ASP A 251 -41.78 -1.71 8.36
C ASP A 251 -40.93 -1.41 7.12
N TYR A 252 -39.67 -1.85 7.15
CA TYR A 252 -38.73 -1.76 6.04
C TYR A 252 -38.41 -3.15 5.50
N ASP A 253 -38.70 -3.39 4.21
CA ASP A 253 -38.34 -4.64 3.53
C ASP A 253 -36.82 -4.89 3.53
N ARG A 254 -36.04 -3.81 3.52
CA ARG A 254 -34.58 -3.83 3.71
C ARG A 254 -34.17 -2.73 4.67
N CYS A 255 -33.47 -3.11 5.73
CA CYS A 255 -32.94 -2.17 6.70
C CYS A 255 -31.71 -1.45 6.12
N THR A 256 -31.93 -0.32 5.45
CA THR A 256 -30.84 0.60 5.11
C THR A 256 -30.60 1.53 6.30
N GLY A 257 -29.32 1.73 6.66
CA GLY A 257 -29.00 2.53 7.84
C GLY A 257 -29.54 3.96 7.73
N ASP A 258 -29.48 4.56 6.55
CA ASP A 258 -29.88 5.94 6.30
C ASP A 258 -31.36 6.22 6.61
N GLY A 259 -32.25 5.30 6.23
CA GLY A 259 -33.69 5.44 6.46
C GLY A 259 -34.01 5.44 7.95
N VAL A 260 -33.51 4.43 8.67
CA VAL A 260 -33.68 4.29 10.12
C VAL A 260 -33.07 5.49 10.85
N MET A 261 -31.85 5.89 10.48
CA MET A 261 -31.18 7.05 11.06
C MET A 261 -31.97 8.34 10.84
N SER A 262 -32.52 8.57 9.65
CA SER A 262 -33.26 9.80 9.34
C SER A 262 -34.52 9.96 10.22
N VAL A 263 -35.26 8.87 10.44
CA VAL A 263 -36.45 8.85 11.30
C VAL A 263 -36.05 9.14 12.74
N LEU A 264 -35.03 8.44 13.26
CA LEU A 264 -34.61 8.58 14.65
C LEU A 264 -34.00 9.97 14.93
N VAL A 265 -33.26 10.55 13.98
CA VAL A 265 -32.73 11.92 14.10
C VAL A 265 -33.87 12.94 14.09
N GLY A 266 -34.92 12.70 13.29
CA GLY A 266 -36.14 13.49 13.27
C GLY A 266 -36.88 13.49 14.61
N LEU A 267 -37.13 12.28 15.14
CA LEU A 267 -37.85 12.02 16.40
C LEU A 267 -37.04 12.38 17.65
N SER A 268 -35.70 12.27 17.60
CA SER A 268 -34.80 12.41 18.76
C SER A 268 -35.31 11.66 20.00
N PRO A 269 -35.51 10.33 19.95
CA PRO A 269 -36.09 9.58 21.08
C PRO A 269 -35.29 9.73 22.38
N GLU A 270 -35.97 9.64 23.54
CA GLU A 270 -35.28 9.56 24.85
C GLU A 270 -34.50 8.24 24.98
N ARG A 271 -35.06 7.15 24.45
CA ARG A 271 -34.46 5.81 24.54
C ARG A 271 -34.76 4.98 23.29
N ILE A 272 -33.74 4.26 22.82
CA ILE A 272 -33.80 3.36 21.68
C ILE A 272 -33.45 1.96 22.16
N THR A 273 -34.32 0.99 21.90
CA THR A 273 -34.08 -0.42 22.19
C THR A 273 -33.98 -1.21 20.89
N VAL A 274 -32.82 -1.80 20.63
CA VAL A 274 -32.54 -2.58 19.42
C VAL A 274 -32.51 -4.06 19.77
N TYR A 275 -33.32 -4.86 19.10
CA TYR A 275 -33.27 -6.32 19.12
C TYR A 275 -32.65 -6.82 17.81
N ASP A 276 -31.41 -7.29 17.88
CA ASP A 276 -30.68 -7.83 16.73
C ASP A 276 -30.91 -9.33 16.59
N LEU A 277 -31.96 -9.69 15.85
CA LEU A 277 -32.24 -11.09 15.49
C LEU A 277 -31.48 -11.51 14.21
N SER A 278 -30.72 -10.59 13.58
CA SER A 278 -30.06 -10.80 12.29
C SER A 278 -28.80 -11.67 12.37
N GLY A 279 -28.37 -12.04 13.58
CA GLY A 279 -27.11 -12.76 13.78
C GLY A 279 -25.88 -11.92 13.47
N GLY A 280 -25.99 -10.59 13.56
CA GLY A 280 -24.90 -9.65 13.28
C GLY A 280 -24.81 -9.18 11.83
N ALA A 281 -25.73 -9.58 10.95
CA ALA A 281 -25.78 -9.07 9.57
C ALA A 281 -26.01 -7.55 9.52
N SER A 282 -26.64 -6.98 10.55
CA SER A 282 -26.92 -5.54 10.68
C SER A 282 -26.03 -4.81 11.70
N THR A 283 -24.85 -5.36 12.02
CA THR A 283 -23.93 -4.77 13.02
C THR A 283 -23.57 -3.31 12.71
N SER A 284 -23.42 -2.95 11.43
CA SER A 284 -23.07 -1.58 11.01
C SER A 284 -24.12 -0.53 11.45
N LEU A 285 -25.41 -0.86 11.37
CA LEU A 285 -26.48 0.01 11.83
C LEU A 285 -26.48 0.14 13.35
N ALA A 286 -26.36 -0.98 14.07
CA ALA A 286 -26.31 -0.95 15.54
C ALA A 286 -25.15 -0.09 16.06
N GLU A 287 -23.96 -0.22 15.46
CA GLU A 287 -22.80 0.62 15.81
C GLU A 287 -23.04 2.09 15.50
N THR A 288 -23.66 2.41 14.36
CA THR A 288 -23.99 3.78 13.97
C THR A 288 -24.98 4.41 14.94
N LEU A 289 -26.02 3.66 15.36
CA LEU A 289 -26.99 4.10 16.36
C LEU A 289 -26.31 4.43 17.69
N VAL A 290 -25.44 3.54 18.18
CA VAL A 290 -24.68 3.75 19.42
C VAL A 290 -23.78 4.99 19.32
N ARG A 291 -23.18 5.26 18.15
CA ARG A 291 -22.34 6.45 17.96
C ARG A 291 -23.11 7.77 17.98
N VAL A 292 -24.31 7.80 17.40
CA VAL A 292 -25.10 9.04 17.27
C VAL A 292 -25.98 9.30 18.48
N PHE A 293 -26.57 8.27 19.06
CA PHE A 293 -27.52 8.41 20.18
C PHE A 293 -26.91 8.04 21.54
N GLU A 294 -25.64 7.59 21.55
CA GLU A 294 -24.82 7.36 22.74
C GLU A 294 -25.55 6.54 23.83
N ASP A 295 -25.78 7.13 25.00
CA ASP A 295 -26.38 6.50 26.18
C ASP A 295 -27.86 6.17 26.02
N ARG A 296 -28.52 6.69 24.98
CA ARG A 296 -29.93 6.41 24.69
C ARG A 296 -30.14 5.04 24.07
N VAL A 297 -29.10 4.35 23.58
CA VAL A 297 -29.24 3.06 22.87
C VAL A 297 -28.95 1.86 23.76
N ARG A 298 -29.82 0.84 23.68
CA ARG A 298 -29.60 -0.48 24.27
C ARG A 298 -29.78 -1.56 23.21
N VAL A 299 -28.75 -2.37 23.01
CA VAL A 299 -28.75 -3.45 22.01
C VAL A 299 -28.83 -4.80 22.70
N PHE A 300 -29.77 -5.63 22.25
CA PHE A 300 -29.97 -7.02 22.68
C PHE A 300 -29.73 -7.94 21.48
N LYS A 301 -29.01 -9.03 21.70
CA LYS A 301 -28.68 -10.06 20.70
C LYS A 301 -29.31 -11.39 21.09
#